data_AF-A0A967WCA1-F1
#
_entry.id   AF-A0A967WCA1-F1
#
_cell.length_a   1.000
_cell.length_b   1.000
_cell.length_c   1.000
_cell.angle_alpha   90.00
_cell.angle_beta   90.00
_cell.angle_gamma   90.00
#
_symmetry.space_group_name_H-M   'P 1'
#
loop_
_entity.id
_entity.type
_entity.pdbx_description
1 polymer ?
#
loop_
_entity_poly.entity_id
_entity_poly.type
_entity_poly.pdbx_seq_one_letter_code
_entity_poly.pdbx_strand_id
1 'polypeptide(L)'
;QALWSKVSAESETCTADRCRYRERGRCFFYRARRAAERAHLIIVNHALLLSDVAVENRVLPDYRYLIIDEAHHLEANVTRQLSFQADQRYVERLLNELARPVGVRRYTGFLGDVLARCRGKIPPEDWAVLEGHVHGIQREIEAALTNLYAFFSVLSSFLNEHSPKRGEYNQRLRLTSGLRI
;
A
#
# COMPACT_ATOMS: atom_id res chain seq x y z
N GLN A 1 -13.17 -9.09 -3.43
CA GLN A 1 -12.17 -8.01 -3.52
C GLN A 1 -11.45 -7.93 -4.88
N ALA A 2 -11.16 -9.04 -5.59
CA ALA A 2 -10.37 -9.04 -6.84
C ALA A 2 -11.01 -8.41 -8.10
N LEU A 3 -12.31 -8.09 -8.10
CA LEU A 3 -12.97 -7.45 -9.25
C LEU A 3 -12.77 -5.93 -9.24
N TRP A 4 -12.75 -5.31 -8.05
CA TRP A 4 -12.62 -3.86 -7.94
C TRP A 4 -11.26 -3.36 -8.43
N SER A 5 -10.18 -4.11 -8.16
CA SER A 5 -8.84 -3.81 -8.67
C SER A 5 -8.72 -3.92 -10.19
N LYS A 6 -9.64 -4.62 -10.88
CA LYS A 6 -9.67 -4.70 -12.35
C LYS A 6 -10.49 -3.59 -13.01
N VAL A 7 -11.35 -2.91 -12.24
CA VAL A 7 -12.30 -1.90 -12.75
C VAL A 7 -11.92 -0.49 -12.28
N SER A 8 -11.28 -0.38 -11.11
CA SER A 8 -10.80 0.88 -10.56
C SER A 8 -9.51 1.31 -11.26
N ALA A 9 -9.44 2.59 -11.64
CA ALA A 9 -8.19 3.21 -12.08
C ALA A 9 -7.56 3.93 -10.88
N GLU A 10 -6.43 3.42 -10.40
CA GLU A 10 -5.60 4.10 -9.41
C GLU A 10 -4.79 5.22 -10.07
N SER A 11 -4.39 6.24 -9.31
CA SER A 11 -3.61 7.39 -9.80
C SER A 11 -2.37 6.95 -10.60
N GLU A 12 -1.70 5.89 -10.16
CA GLU A 12 -0.51 5.31 -10.80
C GLU A 12 -0.80 4.62 -12.15
N THR A 13 -2.03 4.17 -12.36
CA THR A 13 -2.47 3.50 -13.60
C THR A 13 -3.17 4.45 -14.57
N CYS A 14 -3.48 5.68 -14.13
CA CYS A 14 -4.15 6.67 -14.93
C CYS A 14 -3.21 7.29 -15.95
N THR A 15 -3.39 6.94 -17.23
CA THR A 15 -2.66 7.54 -18.35
C THR A 15 -3.28 8.87 -18.77
N ALA A 16 -3.33 9.84 -17.85
CA ALA A 16 -3.99 11.13 -18.00
C ALA A 16 -3.75 11.80 -19.37
N ASP A 17 -2.51 11.80 -19.86
CA ASP A 17 -2.12 12.50 -21.09
C ASP A 17 -2.37 11.70 -22.38
N ARG A 18 -2.63 10.40 -22.28
CA ARG A 18 -2.96 9.52 -23.43
C ARG A 18 -4.38 8.96 -23.33
N CYS A 19 -5.17 9.44 -22.38
CA CYS A 19 -6.49 8.91 -22.10
C CYS A 19 -7.51 9.47 -23.09
N ARG A 20 -7.89 8.66 -24.08
CA ARG A 20 -8.94 8.98 -25.07
C ARG A 20 -10.28 9.41 -24.45
N TYR A 21 -10.61 8.93 -23.24
CA TYR A 21 -11.82 9.35 -22.53
C TYR A 21 -11.72 10.77 -21.98
N ARG A 22 -10.53 11.20 -21.55
CA ARG A 22 -10.27 12.58 -21.12
C ARG A 22 -10.32 13.53 -22.31
N GLU A 23 -9.61 13.20 -23.40
CA GLU A 23 -9.56 13.98 -24.65
C GLU A 23 -10.97 14.22 -25.21
N ARG A 24 -11.80 13.17 -25.24
CA ARG A 24 -13.19 13.25 -25.71
C ARG A 24 -14.16 13.82 -24.67
N GLY A 25 -13.68 14.27 -23.51
CA GLY A 25 -14.50 14.83 -22.44
C GLY A 25 -15.48 13.84 -21.77
N ARG A 26 -15.31 12.53 -21.97
CA ARG A 26 -16.21 11.48 -21.43
C ARG A 26 -15.73 10.86 -20.11
N CYS A 27 -14.51 11.18 -19.66
CA CYS A 27 -14.00 10.71 -18.38
C CYS A 27 -14.80 11.33 -17.22
N PHE A 28 -15.49 10.49 -16.43
CA PHE A 28 -16.30 10.93 -15.30
C PHE A 28 -15.49 11.73 -14.27
N PHE A 29 -14.28 11.28 -13.94
CA PHE A 29 -13.39 11.95 -13.00
C PHE A 29 -13.05 13.39 -13.45
N TYR A 30 -12.54 13.58 -14.67
CA TYR A 30 -12.19 14.92 -15.16
C TYR A 30 -13.42 15.82 -15.39
N ARG A 31 -14.58 15.24 -15.70
CA ARG A 31 -15.84 16.01 -15.76
C ARG A 31 -16.22 16.54 -14.38
N ALA A 32 -16.19 15.69 -13.35
CA ALA A 32 -16.47 16.08 -11.97
C ALA A 32 -15.46 17.11 -11.46
N ARG A 33 -14.16 16.91 -11.73
CA ARG A 33 -13.09 17.86 -11.38
C ARG A 33 -13.31 19.24 -11.98
N ARG A 34 -13.59 19.33 -13.30
CA ARG A 34 -13.88 20.62 -13.96
C ARG A 34 -15.15 21.30 -13.45
N ALA A 35 -16.16 20.51 -13.04
CA ALA A 35 -17.35 21.06 -12.42
C ALA A 35 -17.04 21.62 -11.02
N ALA A 36 -16.24 20.89 -10.23
CA ALA A 36 -15.79 21.31 -8.91
C ALA A 36 -14.93 22.59 -8.97
N GLU A 37 -14.01 22.70 -9.93
CA GLU A 37 -13.18 23.91 -10.14
C GLU A 37 -14.00 25.18 -10.45
N ARG A 38 -15.24 25.02 -10.93
CA ARG A 38 -16.16 26.14 -11.24
C ARG A 38 -17.25 26.30 -10.16
N ALA A 39 -17.27 25.45 -9.15
CA ALA A 39 -18.27 25.48 -8.11
C ALA A 39 -17.87 26.46 -7.00
N HIS A 40 -18.83 27.24 -6.51
CA HIS A 40 -18.63 28.10 -5.34
C HIS A 40 -18.69 27.30 -4.02
N LEU A 41 -19.41 26.17 -4.02
CA LEU A 41 -19.59 25.28 -2.89
C LEU A 41 -19.41 23.84 -3.36
N ILE A 42 -18.59 23.08 -2.65
CA ILE A 42 -18.36 21.66 -2.91
C ILE A 42 -18.72 20.91 -1.64
N ILE A 43 -19.60 19.92 -1.77
CA ILE A 43 -19.96 19.01 -0.68
C ILE A 43 -19.32 17.66 -0.99
N VAL A 44 -18.44 17.22 -0.09
CA VAL A 44 -17.77 15.92 -0.18
C VAL A 44 -18.04 15.11 1.07
N ASN A 45 -17.88 13.79 0.98
CA ASN A 45 -17.85 12.97 2.17
C ASN A 45 -16.49 13.11 2.89
N HIS A 46 -16.47 12.77 4.18
CA HIS A 46 -15.23 12.72 4.98
C HIS A 46 -14.17 11.82 4.35
N ALA A 47 -14.58 10.73 3.69
CA ALA A 47 -13.64 9.81 3.07
C ALA A 47 -12.82 10.48 1.96
N LEU A 48 -13.46 11.24 1.07
CA LEU A 48 -12.80 11.94 -0.03
C LEU A 48 -11.94 13.09 0.50
N LEU A 49 -12.41 13.82 1.50
CA LEU A 49 -11.62 14.88 2.17
C LEU A 49 -10.32 14.31 2.75
N LEU A 50 -10.40 13.18 3.47
CA LEU A 50 -9.22 12.55 4.08
C LEU A 50 -8.29 11.93 3.05
N SER A 51 -8.84 11.35 1.98
CA SER A 51 -8.03 10.89 0.85
C SER A 51 -7.33 12.04 0.13
N ASP A 52 -7.95 13.20 -0.01
CA ASP A 52 -7.34 14.39 -0.60
C ASP A 52 -6.15 14.88 0.23
N VAL A 53 -6.32 14.96 1.57
CA VAL A 53 -5.25 15.30 2.51
C VAL A 53 -4.08 14.30 2.42
N ALA A 54 -4.37 13.00 2.32
CA ALA A 54 -3.35 11.95 2.20
C ALA A 54 -2.49 12.07 0.92
N VAL A 55 -3.01 12.70 -0.13
CA VAL A 55 -2.34 12.89 -1.43
C VAL A 55 -1.97 14.36 -1.65
N GLU A 56 -1.75 15.13 -0.57
CA GLU A 56 -1.31 16.53 -0.60
C GLU A 56 -2.25 17.48 -1.38
N ASN A 57 -3.57 17.34 -1.21
CA ASN A 57 -4.61 18.21 -1.79
C ASN A 57 -4.64 18.26 -3.33
N ARG A 58 -4.39 17.12 -3.99
CA ARG A 58 -4.34 17.05 -5.47
C ARG A 58 -5.67 16.69 -6.13
N VAL A 59 -6.69 16.33 -5.34
CA VAL A 59 -7.98 15.83 -5.80
C VAL A 59 -9.04 16.92 -5.76
N LEU A 60 -9.12 17.68 -4.67
CA LEU A 60 -10.05 18.81 -4.53
C LEU A 60 -9.42 20.11 -5.04
N PRO A 61 -10.20 21.06 -5.58
CA PRO A 61 -9.72 22.39 -5.89
C PRO A 61 -9.30 23.15 -4.61
N ASP A 62 -8.44 24.15 -4.75
CA ASP A 62 -8.05 25.01 -3.64
C ASP A 62 -9.27 25.65 -2.98
N TYR A 63 -9.36 25.53 -1.65
CA TYR A 63 -10.42 26.13 -0.85
C TYR A 63 -9.81 26.95 0.30
N ARG A 64 -10.48 28.04 0.68
CA ARG A 64 -10.07 28.90 1.81
C ARG A 64 -10.79 28.56 3.11
N TYR A 65 -11.97 27.98 3.02
CA TYR A 65 -12.84 27.67 4.14
C TYR A 65 -13.30 26.22 4.03
N LEU A 66 -13.26 25.50 5.15
CA LEU A 66 -13.72 24.13 5.28
C LEU A 66 -14.72 24.06 6.43
N ILE A 67 -15.94 23.60 6.14
CA ILE A 67 -16.97 23.34 7.13
C ILE A 67 -17.06 21.83 7.28
N ILE A 68 -16.86 21.34 8.51
CA ILE A 68 -16.93 19.91 8.82
C ILE A 68 -18.20 19.69 9.64
N ASP A 69 -19.17 19.03 9.00
CA ASP A 69 -20.36 18.57 9.70
C ASP A 69 -20.04 17.32 10.53
N GLU A 70 -20.65 17.20 11.71
CA GLU A 70 -20.38 16.12 12.66
C GLU A 70 -18.90 15.88 12.96
N ALA A 71 -18.14 16.96 13.14
CA ALA A 71 -16.69 16.95 13.35
C ALA A 71 -16.22 16.04 14.50
N HIS A 72 -17.11 15.69 15.44
CA HIS A 72 -16.83 14.73 16.49
C HIS A 72 -16.51 13.31 15.98
N HIS A 73 -16.95 12.94 14.77
CA HIS A 73 -16.57 11.69 14.11
C HIS A 73 -15.25 11.78 13.33
N LEU A 74 -14.75 12.99 13.08
CA LEU A 74 -13.62 13.23 12.19
C LEU A 74 -12.34 12.56 12.72
N GLU A 75 -12.02 12.69 14.00
CA GLU A 75 -10.78 12.14 14.58
C GLU A 75 -10.69 10.62 14.41
N ALA A 76 -11.79 9.90 14.70
CA ALA A 76 -11.84 8.46 14.55
C ALA A 76 -11.75 8.03 13.07
N ASN A 77 -12.33 8.81 12.16
CA ASN A 77 -12.27 8.56 10.72
C ASN A 77 -10.87 8.86 10.17
N VAL A 78 -10.26 9.99 10.52
CA VAL A 78 -8.86 10.34 10.23
C VAL A 78 -7.94 9.22 10.67
N THR A 79 -8.07 8.80 11.94
CA THR A 79 -7.24 7.74 12.50
C THR A 79 -7.38 6.46 11.69
N ARG A 80 -8.60 5.99 11.38
CA ARG A 80 -8.78 4.77 10.57
C ARG A 80 -8.25 4.91 9.16
N GLN A 81 -8.44 6.07 8.54
CA GLN A 81 -8.22 6.26 7.10
C GLN A 81 -6.76 6.60 6.76
N LEU A 82 -6.03 7.17 7.72
CA LEU A 82 -4.58 7.37 7.66
C LEU A 82 -3.79 6.24 8.36
N SER A 83 -4.47 5.32 9.05
CA SER A 83 -3.81 4.12 9.58
C SER A 83 -3.52 3.14 8.47
N PHE A 84 -2.31 2.61 8.47
CA PHE A 84 -1.96 1.43 7.68
C PHE A 84 -2.04 0.17 8.56
N GLN A 85 -2.56 -0.91 8.00
CA GLN A 85 -2.58 -2.22 8.64
C GLN A 85 -1.75 -3.20 7.79
N ALA A 86 -0.78 -3.84 8.43
CA ALA A 86 -0.10 -5.00 7.88
C ALA A 86 -0.19 -6.14 8.88
N ASP A 87 -0.51 -7.32 8.36
CA ASP A 87 -0.38 -8.57 9.09
C ASP A 87 0.80 -9.37 8.51
N GLN A 88 1.13 -10.48 9.17
CA GLN A 88 2.21 -11.36 8.75
C GLN A 88 2.04 -11.83 7.30
N ARG A 89 0.82 -12.19 6.90
CA ARG A 89 0.53 -12.72 5.57
C ARG A 89 0.69 -11.65 4.49
N TYR A 90 0.33 -10.41 4.81
CA TYR A 90 0.51 -9.26 3.91
C TYR A 90 1.98 -9.06 3.57
N VAL A 91 2.85 -8.99 4.58
CA VAL A 91 4.29 -8.79 4.38
C VAL A 91 4.92 -10.01 3.70
N GLU A 92 4.55 -11.22 4.11
CA GLU A 92 5.01 -12.46 3.49
C GLU A 92 4.65 -12.54 2.01
N ARG A 93 3.43 -12.12 1.64
CA ARG A 93 3.00 -12.09 0.24
C ARG A 93 3.83 -11.10 -0.57
N LEU A 94 4.05 -9.89 -0.07
CA LEU A 94 4.87 -8.88 -0.77
C LEU A 94 6.30 -9.36 -1.01
N LEU A 95 6.92 -9.97 0.01
CA LEU A 95 8.26 -10.53 -0.11
C LEU A 95 8.31 -11.68 -1.12
N ASN A 96 7.33 -12.59 -1.10
CA ASN A 96 7.24 -13.70 -2.06
C ASN A 96 6.92 -13.25 -3.49
N GLU A 97 6.18 -12.14 -3.68
CA GLU A 97 5.94 -11.54 -5.00
C GLU A 97 7.26 -11.01 -5.60
N LEU A 98 8.15 -10.46 -4.78
CA LEU A 98 9.48 -10.00 -5.19
C LEU A 98 10.43 -11.17 -5.46
N ALA A 99 10.57 -12.07 -4.50
CA ALA A 99 11.37 -13.28 -4.61
C ALA A 99 10.86 -14.38 -3.67
N ARG A 100 10.41 -15.49 -4.25
CA ARG A 100 10.03 -16.70 -3.53
C ARG A 100 11.10 -17.79 -3.70
N PRO A 101 11.72 -18.28 -2.62
CA PRO A 101 12.62 -19.42 -2.68
C PRO A 101 11.84 -20.69 -3.04
N VAL A 102 12.30 -21.42 -4.04
CA VAL A 102 11.69 -22.70 -4.51
C VAL A 102 12.66 -23.88 -4.43
N GLY A 103 13.86 -23.65 -3.92
CA GLY A 103 14.90 -24.67 -3.73
C GLY A 103 16.24 -24.03 -3.40
N VAL A 104 17.29 -24.84 -3.40
CA VAL A 104 18.65 -24.36 -3.12
C VAL A 104 19.10 -23.38 -4.20
N ARG A 105 19.26 -22.10 -3.81
CA ARG A 105 19.67 -21.00 -4.71
C ARG A 105 18.76 -20.84 -5.94
N ARG A 106 17.48 -21.18 -5.81
CA ARG A 106 16.47 -20.99 -6.86
C ARG A 106 15.34 -20.13 -6.33
N TYR A 107 15.05 -19.06 -7.06
CA TYR A 107 14.02 -18.11 -6.71
C TYR A 107 13.07 -17.90 -7.89
N THR A 108 11.81 -17.62 -7.58
CA THR A 108 10.75 -17.23 -8.52
C THR A 108 10.17 -15.88 -8.10
N GLY A 109 9.36 -15.24 -8.95
CA GLY A 109 8.80 -13.92 -8.67
C GLY A 109 9.45 -12.83 -9.53
N PHE A 110 9.13 -11.57 -9.22
CA PHE A 110 9.48 -10.42 -10.06
C PHE A 110 10.97 -10.34 -10.40
N LEU A 111 11.86 -10.56 -9.42
CA LEU A 111 13.30 -10.49 -9.67
C LEU A 111 13.80 -11.61 -10.60
N GLY A 112 13.19 -12.79 -10.53
CA GLY A 112 13.45 -13.88 -11.48
C GLY A 112 12.99 -13.52 -12.90
N ASP A 113 11.83 -12.88 -13.01
CA ASP A 113 11.30 -12.40 -14.29
C ASP A 113 12.17 -11.31 -14.92
N VAL A 114 12.74 -10.41 -14.10
CA VAL A 114 13.71 -9.39 -14.56
C VAL A 114 14.94 -10.06 -15.17
N LEU A 115 15.54 -11.03 -14.49
CA LEU A 115 16.68 -11.78 -15.03
C LEU A 115 16.31 -12.51 -16.32
N ALA A 116 15.17 -13.18 -16.36
CA ALA A 116 14.71 -13.89 -17.55
C ALA A 116 14.51 -12.95 -18.76
N ARG A 117 14.00 -11.73 -18.54
CA ARG A 117 13.76 -10.73 -19.60
C ARG A 117 15.02 -10.07 -20.12
N CYS A 118 16.02 -9.88 -19.26
CA CYS A 118 17.31 -9.28 -19.61
C CYS A 118 18.30 -10.27 -20.23
N ARG A 119 18.09 -11.58 -20.01
CA ARG A 119 18.99 -12.63 -20.51
C ARG A 119 19.20 -12.53 -22.02
N GLY A 120 20.45 -12.37 -22.43
CA GLY A 120 20.84 -12.25 -23.84
C GLY A 120 20.48 -10.92 -24.52
N LYS A 121 19.94 -9.94 -23.78
CA LYS A 121 19.61 -8.60 -24.30
C LYS A 121 20.56 -7.50 -23.83
N ILE A 122 21.44 -7.81 -22.88
CA ILE A 122 22.41 -6.87 -22.32
C ILE A 122 23.83 -7.44 -22.44
N PRO A 123 24.86 -6.56 -22.47
CA PRO A 123 26.26 -6.97 -22.47
C PRO A 123 26.59 -7.92 -21.31
N PRO A 124 27.55 -8.86 -21.49
CA PRO A 124 27.92 -9.81 -20.44
C PRO A 124 28.39 -9.16 -19.13
N GLU A 125 29.05 -8.01 -19.21
CA GLU A 125 29.50 -7.23 -18.05
C GLU A 125 28.31 -6.69 -17.22
N ASP A 126 27.33 -6.09 -17.88
CA ASP A 126 26.10 -5.60 -17.25
C ASP A 126 25.25 -6.76 -16.70
N TRP A 127 25.24 -7.90 -17.40
CA TRP A 127 24.56 -9.10 -16.94
C TRP A 127 25.14 -9.59 -15.61
N ALA A 128 26.45 -9.69 -15.48
CA ALA A 128 27.10 -10.16 -14.26
C ALA A 128 26.79 -9.24 -13.07
N VAL A 129 26.77 -7.91 -13.30
CA VAL A 129 26.40 -6.92 -12.28
C VAL A 129 24.93 -7.06 -11.87
N LEU A 130 24.01 -7.13 -12.84
CA LEU A 130 22.58 -7.30 -12.59
C LEU A 130 22.29 -8.59 -11.82
N GLU A 131 22.88 -9.70 -12.26
CA GLU A 131 22.74 -11.02 -11.63
C GLU A 131 23.26 -11.01 -10.20
N GLY A 132 24.41 -10.36 -9.95
CA GLY A 132 24.96 -10.18 -8.61
C GLY A 132 24.01 -9.41 -7.68
N HIS A 133 23.47 -8.28 -8.14
CA HIS A 133 22.52 -7.49 -7.36
C HIS A 133 21.22 -8.24 -7.07
N VAL A 134 20.66 -8.91 -8.07
CA VAL A 134 19.42 -9.69 -7.91
C VAL A 134 19.62 -10.82 -6.91
N HIS A 135 20.70 -11.60 -7.01
CA HIS A 135 21.01 -12.63 -6.03
C HIS A 135 21.24 -12.06 -4.63
N GLY A 136 21.88 -10.89 -4.52
CA GLY A 136 22.01 -10.17 -3.25
C GLY A 136 20.65 -9.89 -2.60
N ILE A 137 19.74 -9.27 -3.35
CA ILE A 137 18.39 -8.93 -2.87
C ILE A 137 17.59 -10.20 -2.51
N GLN A 138 17.70 -11.27 -3.30
CA GLN A 138 17.01 -12.53 -3.04
C GLN A 138 17.40 -13.14 -1.68
N ARG A 139 18.68 -13.10 -1.30
CA ARG A 139 19.14 -13.56 0.02
C ARG A 139 18.59 -12.69 1.15
N GLU A 140 18.58 -11.37 0.96
CA GLU A 140 18.01 -10.45 1.96
C GLU A 140 16.50 -10.70 2.15
N ILE A 141 15.77 -10.99 1.07
CA ILE A 141 14.35 -11.35 1.13
C ILE A 141 14.15 -12.68 1.89
N GLU A 142 14.99 -13.69 1.65
CA GLU A 142 14.93 -14.97 2.37
C GLU A 142 15.21 -14.80 3.88
N ALA A 143 16.20 -13.98 4.23
CA ALA A 143 16.47 -13.61 5.61
C ALA A 143 15.30 -12.83 6.23
N ALA A 144 14.72 -11.89 5.48
CA ALA A 144 13.56 -11.10 5.93
C ALA A 144 12.33 -11.99 6.18
N LEU A 145 12.05 -12.98 5.32
CA LEU A 145 10.99 -13.96 5.53
C LEU A 145 11.20 -14.73 6.84
N THR A 146 12.42 -15.20 7.09
CA THR A 146 12.76 -15.91 8.33
C THR A 146 12.56 -15.03 9.57
N ASN A 147 13.06 -13.79 9.51
CA ASN A 147 12.92 -12.82 10.60
C ASN A 147 11.47 -12.40 10.84
N LEU A 148 10.65 -12.31 9.78
CA LEU A 148 9.23 -12.00 9.87
C LEU A 148 8.49 -13.06 10.70
N TYR A 149 8.76 -14.35 10.44
CA TYR A 149 8.20 -15.45 11.23
C TYR A 149 8.63 -15.37 12.70
N ALA A 150 9.93 -15.14 12.96
CA ALA A 150 10.44 -15.01 14.32
C ALA A 150 9.80 -13.82 15.06
N PHE A 151 9.70 -12.66 14.40
CA PHE A 151 9.06 -11.46 14.94
C PHE A 151 7.60 -11.71 15.33
N PHE A 152 6.78 -12.25 14.43
CA PHE A 152 5.37 -12.51 14.72
C PHE A 152 5.17 -13.61 15.77
N SER A 153 6.08 -14.58 15.84
CA SER A 153 6.09 -15.57 16.92
C SER A 153 6.34 -14.92 18.28
N VAL A 154 7.35 -14.05 18.40
CA VAL A 154 7.65 -13.32 19.64
C VAL A 154 6.50 -12.39 20.02
N LEU A 155 5.97 -11.65 19.04
CA LEU A 155 4.83 -10.76 19.24
C LEU A 155 3.60 -11.52 19.74
N SER A 156 3.30 -12.69 19.16
CA SER A 156 2.19 -13.54 19.61
C SER A 156 2.36 -14.00 21.05
N SER A 157 3.57 -14.43 21.43
CA SER A 157 3.89 -14.81 22.82
C SER A 157 3.73 -13.63 23.78
N PHE A 158 4.26 -12.45 23.43
CA PHE A 158 4.11 -11.23 24.23
C PHE A 158 2.65 -10.85 24.45
N LEU A 159 1.84 -10.89 23.38
CA LEU A 159 0.41 -10.61 23.45
C LEU A 159 -0.33 -11.62 24.35
N ASN A 160 -0.01 -12.90 24.26
CA ASN A 160 -0.62 -13.93 25.12
C ASN A 160 -0.28 -13.75 26.61
N GLU A 161 0.92 -13.26 26.92
CA GLU A 161 1.36 -13.02 28.29
C GLU A 161 0.72 -11.77 28.91
N HIS A 162 0.61 -10.69 28.13
CA HIS A 162 0.18 -9.38 28.64
C HIS A 162 -1.29 -9.08 28.43
N SER A 163 -2.03 -9.94 27.71
CA SER A 163 -3.44 -9.72 27.46
C SER A 163 -4.31 -10.28 28.60
N PRO A 164 -5.26 -9.50 29.15
CA PRO A 164 -6.17 -9.98 30.18
C PRO A 164 -7.02 -11.14 29.62
N LYS A 165 -7.05 -12.26 30.34
CA LYS A 165 -7.91 -13.43 30.04
C LYS A 165 -9.39 -13.06 30.14
N ARG A 166 -9.96 -12.40 29.13
CA ARG A 166 -11.41 -12.12 29.03
C ARG A 166 -11.94 -12.35 27.62
N GLY A 167 -12.59 -13.52 27.45
CA GLY A 167 -13.60 -13.79 26.41
C GLY A 167 -13.11 -14.18 25.01
N GLU A 168 -14.00 -14.80 24.24
CA GLU A 168 -13.84 -15.29 22.85
C GLU A 168 -13.64 -14.18 21.79
N TYR A 169 -13.34 -12.95 22.18
CA TYR A 169 -13.23 -11.82 21.26
C TYR A 169 -11.77 -11.54 20.86
N ASN A 170 -11.60 -11.01 19.64
CA ASN A 170 -10.33 -10.50 19.14
C ASN A 170 -9.73 -9.47 20.12
N GLN A 171 -8.58 -9.80 20.70
CA GLN A 171 -7.90 -8.97 21.68
C GLN A 171 -7.17 -7.82 20.98
N ARG A 172 -7.28 -6.60 21.53
CA ARG A 172 -6.60 -5.41 21.01
C ARG A 172 -5.72 -4.84 22.10
N LEU A 173 -4.40 -4.85 21.85
CA LEU A 173 -3.42 -4.21 22.72
C LEU A 173 -2.88 -2.95 22.05
N ARG A 174 -2.97 -1.81 22.72
CA ARG A 174 -2.36 -0.55 22.25
C ARG A 174 -0.95 -0.46 22.82
N LEU A 175 0.06 -0.50 21.95
CA LEU A 175 1.46 -0.32 22.36
C LEU A 175 1.73 1.17 22.68
N THR A 176 1.86 1.51 23.95
CA THR A 176 2.27 2.84 24.42
C THR A 176 3.73 2.79 24.89
N SER A 177 4.35 3.95 25.13
CA SER A 177 5.75 4.03 25.61
C SER A 177 5.97 3.27 26.93
N GLY A 178 4.96 3.18 27.80
CA GLY A 178 5.03 2.44 29.07
C GLY A 178 4.86 0.92 28.92
N LEU A 179 4.54 0.41 27.72
CA LEU A 179 4.42 -1.01 27.39
C LEU A 179 5.63 -1.53 26.59
N ARG A 180 6.53 -0.63 26.17
CA ARG A 180 7.78 -0.99 25.49
C ARG A 180 8.82 -1.27 26.59
N ILE A 181 9.26 -2.52 26.69
CA ILE A 181 10.36 -2.94 27.57
C ILE A 181 11.68 -2.46 26.95
#